data_AF-A0A1B3PJP4-F1
#
_entry.id   AF-A0A1B3PJP4-F1
#
_cell.length_a   1.000
_cell.length_b   1.000
_cell.length_c   1.000
_cell.angle_alpha   90.00
_cell.angle_beta   90.00
_cell.angle_gamma   90.00
#
_symmetry.space_group_name_H-M   'P 1'
#
loop_
_entity.id
_entity.type
_entity.pdbx_description
1 polymer ?
#
loop_
_entity_poly.entity_id
_entity_poly.type
_entity_poly.pdbx_seq_one_letter_code
_entity_poly.pdbx_strand_id
1 'polypeptide(L)' 'MRKKQDLPQKTCLHCGLPFTWRKKWSKVWDEVKYCSERCRTERKRGTGGAP' A
#
# COMPACT_ATOMS: atom_id res chain seq x y z
N MET A 1 1.57 17.64 -21.88
CA MET A 1 0.75 16.50 -21.43
C MET A 1 1.55 15.64 -20.46
N ARG A 2 1.32 15.72 -19.14
CA ARG A 2 1.92 14.78 -18.17
C ARG A 2 0.92 13.65 -17.97
N LYS A 3 1.17 12.50 -18.62
CA LYS A 3 0.31 11.31 -18.51
C LYS A 3 0.31 10.87 -17.04
N LYS A 4 -0.88 10.66 -16.45
CA LYS A 4 -1.06 10.12 -15.08
C LYS A 4 -0.52 8.69 -14.90
N GLN A 5 0.17 8.14 -15.90
CA GLN A 5 0.70 6.78 -15.96
C GLN A 5 2.13 6.65 -15.39
N ASP A 6 2.82 7.76 -15.08
CA ASP A 6 4.16 7.75 -14.47
C ASP A 6 4.16 7.62 -12.94
N LEU A 7 2.99 7.44 -12.34
CA LEU A 7 2.92 7.30 -10.89
C LEU A 7 3.45 5.92 -10.49
N PRO A 8 4.43 5.85 -9.57
CA PRO A 8 5.00 4.57 -9.16
C PRO A 8 3.89 3.69 -8.58
N GLN A 9 3.86 2.44 -9.01
CA GLN A 9 2.99 1.42 -8.46
C GLN A 9 3.82 0.52 -7.54
N LYS A 10 3.24 0.14 -6.40
CA LYS A 10 3.82 -0.82 -5.46
C LYS A 10 2.85 -1.97 -5.24
N THR A 11 3.37 -3.12 -4.85
CA THR A 11 2.56 -4.29 -4.50
C THR A 11 2.28 -4.31 -3.02
N CYS A 12 1.03 -4.54 -2.61
CA CYS A 12 0.67 -4.66 -1.21
C CYS A 12 1.22 -5.95 -0.61
N LEU A 13 2.02 -5.85 0.46
CA LEU A 13 2.59 -7.04 1.13
C LEU A 13 1.55 -7.87 1.90
N HIS A 14 0.33 -7.39 2.07
CA HIS A 14 -0.75 -8.10 2.78
C HIS A 14 -1.69 -8.84 1.82
N CYS A 15 -2.21 -8.14 0.80
CA CYS A 15 -3.18 -8.71 -0.13
C CYS A 15 -2.61 -9.02 -1.53
N GLY A 16 -1.33 -8.70 -1.80
CA GLY A 16 -0.69 -8.92 -3.10
C GLY A 16 -1.18 -8.02 -4.24
N LEU A 17 -2.12 -7.11 -3.98
CA LEU A 17 -2.69 -6.26 -5.02
C LEU A 17 -1.75 -5.08 -5.36
N PRO A 18 -1.58 -4.76 -6.66
CA PRO A 18 -0.85 -3.57 -7.08
C PRO A 18 -1.66 -2.32 -6.73
N PHE A 19 -0.97 -1.29 -6.22
CA PHE A 19 -1.58 -0.01 -5.88
C PHE A 19 -0.71 1.15 -6.33
N THR A 20 -1.34 2.19 -6.86
CA THR A 20 -0.66 3.36 -7.42
C THR A 20 -0.41 4.41 -6.35
N TRP A 21 0.70 5.16 -6.51
CA TRP A 21 1.02 6.33 -5.70
C TRP A 21 -0.18 7.27 -5.52
N ARG A 22 -0.36 7.78 -4.30
CA ARG A 22 -1.38 8.76 -3.95
C ARG A 22 -0.71 9.98 -3.33
N LYS A 23 -1.27 11.17 -3.57
CA LYS A 23 -0.78 12.44 -2.98
C LYS A 23 -0.60 12.37 -1.46
N LYS A 24 -1.48 11.68 -0.75
CA LYS A 24 -1.40 11.49 0.71
C LYS A 24 -0.13 10.76 1.18
N TRP A 25 0.51 10.03 0.28
CA TRP A 25 1.73 9.28 0.55
C TRP A 25 2.98 10.01 0.10
N SER A 26 2.89 11.24 -0.42
CA SER A 26 4.04 11.98 -0.92
C SER A 26 5.24 12.05 0.05
N LYS A 27 4.99 12.09 1.36
CA LYS A 27 6.04 12.17 2.39
C LYS A 27 6.51 10.81 2.92
N VAL A 28 5.72 9.76 2.74
CA VAL A 28 5.92 8.44 3.38
C VAL A 28 5.93 7.30 2.35
N TRP A 29 5.94 7.61 1.05
CA TRP A 29 5.77 6.63 -0.02
C TRP A 29 6.80 5.51 0.03
N ASP A 30 8.02 5.82 0.47
CA ASP A 30 9.08 4.83 0.63
C ASP A 30 8.69 3.76 1.68
N GLU A 31 8.12 4.21 2.80
CA GLU A 31 7.64 3.35 3.90
C GLU A 31 6.30 2.65 3.60
N VAL A 32 5.50 3.16 2.66
CA VAL A 32 4.20 2.59 2.30
C VAL A 32 4.38 1.27 1.56
N LYS A 33 4.08 0.17 2.25
CA LYS A 33 4.12 -1.22 1.76
C LYS A 33 2.74 -1.86 1.57
N TYR A 34 1.67 -1.12 1.91
CA TYR A 34 0.30 -1.64 1.94
C TYR A 34 -0.65 -0.72 1.17
N CYS A 35 -1.60 -1.31 0.42
CA CYS A 35 -2.56 -0.56 -0.39
C CYS A 35 -3.53 0.28 0.44
N SER A 36 -3.74 -0.08 1.71
CA SER A 36 -4.67 0.56 2.63
C SER A 36 -4.16 0.50 4.06
N GLU A 37 -4.66 1.39 4.90
CA GLU A 37 -4.38 1.37 6.34
C GLU A 37 -4.96 0.11 7.00
N ARG A 38 -6.07 -0.42 6.49
CA ARG A 38 -6.61 -1.71 6.92
C ARG A 38 -5.56 -2.81 6.78
N CYS A 39 -4.97 -2.98 5.59
CA CYS A 39 -3.92 -3.98 5.36
C CYS A 39 -2.70 -3.78 6.28
N ARG A 40 -2.32 -2.52 6.54
CA ARG A 40 -1.23 -2.21 7.48
C ARG A 40 -1.57 -2.62 8.91
N THR A 41 -2.77 -2.29 9.37
CA THR A 41 -3.25 -2.57 10.73
C THR A 41 -3.53 -4.05 10.93
N GLU A 42 -4.08 -4.74 9.93
CA GLU A 42 -4.36 -6.18 9.94
C GLU A 42 -3.06 -6.98 10.01
N ARG A 43 -2.02 -6.57 9.27
CA ARG A 43 -0.68 -7.16 9.39
C ARG A 43 -0.04 -6.92 10.76
N LYS A 44 -0.26 -5.75 11.38
CA LYS A 44 0.17 -5.45 12.76
C LYS A 44 -0.63 -6.22 13.81
N ARG A 45 -1.91 -6.47 13.54
CA ARG A 45 -2.83 -7.29 14.35
C ARG A 45 -2.68 -8.78 14.11
N GLY A 46 -1.64 -9.23 13.39
CA GLY A 46 -1.36 -10.62 13.05
C GLY A 46 -1.04 -11.56 14.23
N THR A 47 -1.62 -11.31 15.40
CA THR A 47 -2.01 -12.36 16.34
C THR A 47 -3.50 -12.62 16.11
N GLY A 48 -3.85 -13.68 15.39
CA GLY A 48 -5.22 -14.24 15.43
C GLY A 48 -6.01 -14.25 14.12
N GLY A 49 -5.46 -14.88 13.08
CA GLY A 49 -6.21 -15.17 11.86
C GLY A 49 -5.66 -16.40 11.14
N ALA A 50 -5.56 -17.51 11.87
CA ALA A 50 -5.46 -18.86 11.31
C ALA A 50 -6.67 -19.64 11.85
N PRO A 51 -7.24 -20.52 11.03
CA PRO A 51 -8.63 -20.54 10.54
C PRO A 51 -9.74 -20.44 11.59
#